data_AF-A0A9P0NJE1-F1
#
_entry.id   AF-A0A9P0NJE1-F1
#
_cell.length_a   1.000
_cell.length_b   1.000
_cell.length_c   1.000
_cell.angle_alpha   90.00
_cell.angle_beta   90.00
_cell.angle_gamma   90.00
#
_symmetry.space_group_name_H-M   'P 1'
#
loop_
_entity.id
_entity.type
_entity.pdbx_description
1 polymer ?
#
loop_
_entity_poly.entity_id
_entity_poly.type
_entity_poly.pdbx_seq_one_letter_code
_entity_poly.pdbx_strand_id
1 'polypeptide(L)'
;MKTSSKFKIEQETPEDIKDVTLTKTNLKGDWINFFLLLLLYTMQGLPLGIAGSMSILLQSKKNVTYKDQALYSITKWPFAMKLLWAPLVDALYVKKIGRRKSWLIPVQYLIGLILIYTASDIDNLLPETGKPDIVKLMYIFLIINILAATQDIAVDGWALTMLKRNNVGYASTCNASGQTIGSMIGSMVLILFTSEEFCNKYLRHTPAAGGIISVQNLLYCWGIIFILITTLVGILKKEKNISFEDGQEKINVAHNYLLLWDILKLPNVRILALIFITSKIGYAVTDNVSTLKLIDAGVSKEDLSMIDTVMSGVNVIISFVIGKYTSGPKPMSLYLKIIPARLLLNIPFAMLIYYTPTMISFNGYGKSSIYYYPLLVFLLSIEHILMHTMFVATLAFFSRISDYRIGSTYMTLLNTFANLAYMWSSTAALGMIDVLTLRECSLDSTNYCFTQIRENHIVLKLVELPILKIKRREVNNRSTEK
;
A
#
# COMPACT_ATOMS: atom_id res chain seq x y z
N MET A 1 -14.60 48.83 23.17
CA MET A 1 -13.17 48.94 22.78
C MET A 1 -12.62 47.52 22.69
N LYS A 2 -11.86 47.20 21.63
CA LYS A 2 -11.49 45.87 21.10
C LYS A 2 -12.50 45.24 20.13
N THR A 3 -12.45 45.80 18.92
CA THR A 3 -13.00 45.31 17.66
C THR A 3 -12.32 44.01 17.22
N SER A 4 -13.17 43.05 16.84
CA SER A 4 -12.83 41.82 16.12
C SER A 4 -11.98 42.12 14.87
N SER A 5 -10.74 41.63 14.85
CA SER A 5 -9.89 41.68 13.66
C SER A 5 -10.39 40.64 12.66
N LYS A 6 -11.18 41.13 11.69
CA LYS A 6 -11.55 40.42 10.46
C LYS A 6 -10.33 39.69 9.88
N PHE A 7 -10.47 38.37 9.73
CA PHE A 7 -9.67 37.56 8.82
C PHE A 7 -9.69 38.23 7.44
N LYS A 8 -8.61 38.90 7.07
CA LYS A 8 -8.38 39.32 5.69
C LYS A 8 -7.88 38.07 4.97
N ILE A 9 -8.83 37.28 4.46
CA ILE A 9 -8.54 36.34 3.38
C ILE A 9 -8.07 37.24 2.24
N GLU A 10 -6.80 37.18 1.92
CA GLU A 10 -6.28 37.71 0.67
C GLU A 10 -6.96 36.89 -0.43
N GLN A 11 -8.12 37.36 -0.86
CA GLN A 11 -8.80 36.84 -2.03
C GLN A 11 -7.88 37.15 -3.21
N GLU A 12 -7.10 36.15 -3.63
CA GLU A 12 -6.53 36.12 -4.98
C GLU A 12 -7.68 36.49 -5.95
N THR A 13 -7.47 37.56 -6.72
CA THR A 13 -8.46 38.08 -7.66
C THR A 13 -8.90 36.99 -8.63
N PRO A 14 -10.14 37.05 -9.18
CA PRO A 14 -10.64 36.06 -10.13
C PRO A 14 -9.80 35.88 -11.41
N GLU A 15 -8.87 36.81 -11.69
CA GLU A 15 -7.96 36.76 -12.85
C GLU A 15 -6.79 35.78 -12.64
N ASP A 16 -6.16 35.76 -11.46
CA ASP A 16 -5.03 34.86 -11.17
C ASP A 16 -5.43 33.37 -11.16
N ILE A 17 -6.65 33.07 -10.69
CA ILE A 17 -7.18 31.70 -10.69
C ILE A 17 -7.50 31.23 -12.12
N LYS A 18 -7.93 32.14 -13.01
CA LYS A 18 -8.21 31.82 -14.41
C LYS A 18 -6.92 31.51 -15.19
N ASP A 19 -5.86 32.28 -15.00
CA ASP A 19 -4.58 32.08 -15.73
C ASP A 19 -3.86 30.78 -15.35
N VAL A 20 -3.95 30.34 -14.09
CA VAL A 20 -3.41 29.05 -13.62
C VAL A 20 -4.19 27.86 -14.19
N THR A 21 -5.49 28.01 -14.48
CA THR A 21 -6.30 26.93 -15.07
C THR A 21 -6.12 26.77 -16.59
N LEU A 22 -5.65 27.80 -17.29
CA LEU A 22 -5.50 27.85 -18.75
C LEU A 22 -4.08 27.52 -19.24
N THR A 23 -3.08 27.62 -18.38
CA THR A 23 -1.68 27.39 -18.76
C THR A 23 -1.37 25.89 -18.89
N LYS A 24 -0.95 25.48 -20.10
CA LYS A 24 -0.57 24.09 -20.41
C LYS A 24 0.59 23.66 -19.50
N THR A 25 0.43 22.54 -18.81
CA THR A 25 1.48 22.00 -17.93
C THR A 25 2.73 21.66 -18.72
N ASN A 26 3.89 22.06 -18.20
CA ASN A 26 5.19 21.79 -18.82
C ASN A 26 6.26 21.68 -17.74
N LEU A 27 6.99 20.55 -17.74
CA LEU A 27 8.07 20.26 -16.80
C LEU A 27 9.36 21.06 -17.08
N LYS A 28 9.39 21.93 -18.11
CA LYS A 28 10.51 22.84 -18.37
C LYS A 28 10.83 23.68 -17.11
N GLY A 29 12.03 23.47 -16.57
CA GLY A 29 12.54 24.10 -15.36
C GLY A 29 12.23 23.38 -14.04
N ASP A 30 11.40 22.32 -14.05
CA ASP A 30 11.04 21.54 -12.85
C ASP A 30 11.61 20.11 -12.86
N TRP A 31 12.29 19.69 -13.94
CA TRP A 31 12.85 18.32 -14.07
C TRP A 31 13.71 17.89 -12.88
N ILE A 32 14.56 18.77 -12.35
CA ILE A 32 15.40 18.44 -11.18
C ILE A 32 14.54 18.16 -9.95
N ASN A 33 13.49 18.96 -9.73
CA ASN A 33 12.56 18.77 -8.61
C ASN A 33 11.71 17.52 -8.79
N PHE A 34 11.30 17.23 -10.02
CA PHE A 34 10.58 16.02 -10.38
C PHE A 34 11.42 14.76 -10.08
N PHE A 35 12.67 14.69 -10.56
CA PHE A 35 13.55 13.56 -10.30
C PHE A 35 13.93 13.45 -8.82
N LEU A 36 14.09 14.58 -8.12
CA LEU A 36 14.32 14.58 -6.67
C LEU A 36 13.11 14.01 -5.92
N LEU A 37 11.88 14.41 -6.25
CA LEU A 37 10.68 13.85 -5.64
C LEU A 37 10.55 12.35 -5.96
N LEU A 38 10.78 11.95 -7.20
CA LEU A 38 10.78 10.54 -7.60
C LEU A 38 11.77 9.72 -6.76
N LEU A 39 12.99 10.24 -6.54
CA LEU A 39 14.00 9.61 -5.70
C LEU A 39 13.55 9.53 -4.23
N LEU A 40 12.98 10.60 -3.68
CA LEU A 40 12.50 10.62 -2.29
C LEU A 40 11.34 9.64 -2.05
N TYR A 41 10.43 9.54 -3.00
CA TYR A 41 9.35 8.55 -2.97
C TYR A 41 9.87 7.12 -3.20
N THR A 42 10.93 6.94 -4.00
CA THR A 42 11.63 5.64 -4.12
C THR A 42 12.26 5.22 -2.80
N MET A 43 12.92 6.15 -2.10
CA MET A 43 13.44 5.90 -0.76
C MET A 43 12.33 5.57 0.24
N GLN A 44 11.13 6.13 0.10
CA GLN A 44 9.99 5.76 0.94
C GLN A 44 9.45 4.36 0.62
N GLY A 45 9.40 3.99 -0.66
CA GLY A 45 8.93 2.67 -1.09
C GLY A 45 9.85 1.53 -0.63
N LEU A 46 11.15 1.81 -0.47
CA LEU A 46 12.13 0.76 -0.18
C LEU A 46 11.93 0.08 1.19
N PRO A 47 11.75 0.79 2.32
CA PRO A 47 11.38 0.19 3.60
C PRO A 47 10.07 -0.62 3.53
N LEU A 48 9.07 -0.13 2.78
CA LEU A 48 7.81 -0.84 2.57
C LEU A 48 8.03 -2.19 1.87
N GLY A 49 8.87 -2.21 0.82
CA GLY A 49 9.22 -3.43 0.10
C GLY A 49 10.06 -4.41 0.93
N ILE A 50 11.03 -3.91 1.70
CA ILE A 50 11.81 -4.75 2.61
C ILE A 50 10.89 -5.36 3.68
N ALA A 51 10.02 -4.56 4.30
CA ALA A 51 9.08 -5.06 5.30
C ALA A 51 8.12 -6.11 4.73
N GLY A 52 7.65 -5.92 3.49
CA GLY A 52 6.80 -6.86 2.77
C GLY A 52 7.50 -8.17 2.42
N SER A 53 8.72 -8.10 1.88
CA SER A 53 9.51 -9.29 1.57
C SER A 53 9.91 -10.09 2.81
N MET A 54 10.14 -9.44 3.95
CA MET A 54 10.32 -10.13 5.23
C MET A 54 9.07 -10.95 5.62
N SER A 55 7.86 -10.46 5.38
CA SER A 55 6.64 -11.26 5.61
C SER A 55 6.60 -12.51 4.74
N ILE A 56 7.05 -12.41 3.49
CA ILE A 56 7.11 -13.53 2.54
C ILE A 56 8.19 -14.53 2.98
N LEU A 57 9.35 -14.04 3.41
CA LEU A 57 10.43 -14.88 3.92
C LEU A 57 10.04 -15.60 5.22
N LEU A 58 9.28 -14.95 6.10
CA LEU A 58 8.73 -15.59 7.29
C LEU A 58 7.69 -16.67 6.95
N GLN A 59 6.92 -16.51 5.88
CA GLN A 59 5.95 -17.51 5.42
C GLN A 59 6.61 -18.79 4.89
N SER A 60 7.81 -18.72 4.32
CA SER A 60 8.51 -19.90 3.80
C SER A 60 9.21 -20.72 4.89
N LYS A 61 9.34 -20.19 6.12
CA LYS A 61 10.00 -20.87 7.24
C LYS A 61 9.03 -21.79 7.97
N LYS A 62 9.37 -23.09 8.08
CA LYS A 62 8.55 -24.13 8.73
C LYS A 62 8.21 -23.86 10.21
N ASN A 63 9.02 -23.08 10.92
CA ASN A 63 8.89 -22.83 12.35
C ASN A 63 8.08 -21.56 12.71
N VAL A 64 7.49 -20.89 11.72
CA VAL A 64 6.72 -19.65 11.91
C VAL A 64 5.23 -19.95 11.84
N THR A 65 4.49 -19.57 12.89
CA THR A 65 3.03 -19.79 12.94
C THR A 65 2.26 -18.63 12.32
N TYR A 66 0.98 -18.83 11.97
CA TYR A 66 0.11 -17.73 11.55
C TYR A 66 -0.06 -16.65 12.63
N LYS A 67 0.00 -17.02 13.92
CA LYS A 67 0.00 -16.06 15.03
C LYS A 67 1.23 -15.16 14.98
N ASP A 68 2.38 -15.72 14.66
CA ASP A 68 3.63 -14.98 14.50
C ASP A 68 3.55 -14.02 13.29
N GLN A 69 2.96 -14.45 12.18
CA GLN A 69 2.73 -13.58 11.02
C GLN A 69 1.74 -12.45 11.33
N ALA A 70 0.68 -12.73 12.10
CA ALA A 70 -0.25 -11.72 12.56
C ALA A 70 0.45 -10.67 13.45
N LEU A 71 1.33 -11.10 14.36
CA LEU A 71 2.17 -10.19 15.15
C LEU A 71 3.03 -9.30 14.26
N TYR A 72 3.72 -9.88 13.27
CA TYR A 72 4.54 -9.10 12.33
C TYR A 72 3.72 -8.11 11.49
N SER A 73 2.48 -8.43 11.15
CA SER A 73 1.61 -7.58 10.32
C SER A 73 1.31 -6.20 10.94
N ILE A 74 1.47 -6.05 12.27
CA ILE A 74 1.32 -4.79 13.01
C ILE A 74 2.30 -3.72 12.49
N THR A 75 3.43 -4.13 11.91
CA THR A 75 4.43 -3.21 11.34
C THR A 75 3.86 -2.27 10.27
N LYS A 76 2.73 -2.62 9.63
CA LYS A 76 2.06 -1.81 8.60
C LYS A 76 1.15 -0.70 9.16
N TRP A 77 0.75 -0.78 10.44
CA TRP A 77 -0.21 0.15 11.06
C TRP A 77 0.21 1.63 11.04
N PRO A 78 1.50 2.00 11.17
CA PRO A 78 1.90 3.40 11.18
C PRO A 78 1.41 4.20 9.96
N PHE A 79 1.36 3.60 8.77
CA PHE A 79 0.88 4.26 7.56
C PHE A 79 -0.61 4.61 7.59
N ALA A 80 -1.41 3.89 8.38
CA ALA A 80 -2.82 4.20 8.62
C ALA A 80 -3.00 5.27 9.72
N MET A 81 -2.10 5.30 10.70
CA MET A 81 -2.18 6.17 11.88
C MET A 81 -1.45 7.52 11.70
N LYS A 82 -0.69 7.70 10.61
CA LYS A 82 0.16 8.88 10.39
C LYS A 82 -0.54 10.24 10.50
N LEU A 83 -1.85 10.29 10.27
CA LEU A 83 -2.66 11.50 10.50
C LEU A 83 -2.53 12.01 11.94
N LEU A 84 -2.34 11.12 12.92
CA LEU A 84 -2.24 11.48 14.34
C LEU A 84 -1.06 12.40 14.63
N TRP A 85 0.06 12.30 13.90
CA TRP A 85 1.24 13.13 14.11
C TRP A 85 1.58 14.03 12.93
N ALA A 86 0.83 14.00 11.83
CA ALA A 86 1.05 14.92 10.71
C ALA A 86 0.99 16.42 11.11
N PRO A 87 0.05 16.87 11.97
CA PRO A 87 0.03 18.25 12.50
C PRO A 87 1.29 18.64 13.27
N LEU A 88 1.89 17.68 13.97
CA LEU A 88 3.13 17.86 14.73
C LEU A 88 4.31 18.09 13.80
N VAL A 89 4.40 17.29 12.72
CA VAL A 89 5.42 17.42 11.67
C VAL A 89 5.34 18.78 10.98
N ASP A 90 4.13 19.33 10.82
CA ASP A 90 3.93 20.66 10.26
C ASP A 90 4.27 21.81 11.21
N ALA A 91 4.08 21.63 12.53
CA ALA A 91 4.28 22.68 13.53
C ALA A 91 5.73 22.80 14.00
N LEU A 92 6.38 21.67 14.28
CA LEU A 92 7.72 21.65 14.86
C LEU A 92 8.77 21.62 13.76
N TYR A 93 9.60 22.67 13.67
CA TYR A 93 10.72 22.66 12.73
C TYR A 93 11.81 23.66 13.11
N VAL A 94 13.01 23.44 12.58
CA VAL A 94 14.15 24.33 12.76
C VAL A 94 14.22 25.32 11.61
N LYS A 95 13.99 26.61 11.89
CA LYS A 95 13.99 27.70 10.88
C LYS A 95 15.26 27.77 10.02
N LYS A 96 16.43 27.40 10.58
CA LYS A 96 17.71 27.42 9.84
C LYS A 96 17.81 26.34 8.77
N ILE A 97 17.18 25.18 8.99
CA ILE A 97 17.27 24.00 8.11
C ILE A 97 16.14 24.01 7.07
N GLY A 98 14.99 24.58 7.44
CA GLY A 98 13.76 24.55 6.66
C GLY A 98 12.73 23.60 7.28
N ARG A 99 11.45 23.80 6.96
CA ARG A 99 10.34 23.08 7.58
C ARG A 99 10.34 21.60 7.20
N ARG A 100 10.52 21.29 5.93
CA ARG A 100 10.46 19.91 5.42
C ARG A 100 11.73 19.13 5.73
N LYS A 101 12.88 19.79 5.57
CA LYS A 101 14.18 19.19 5.86
C LYS A 101 14.42 18.85 7.33
N SER A 102 13.84 19.62 8.24
CA SER A 102 13.96 19.37 9.69
C SER A 102 13.45 17.99 10.10
N TRP A 103 12.50 17.42 9.34
CA TRP A 103 12.00 16.07 9.56
C TRP A 103 12.62 15.05 8.62
N LEU A 104 12.72 15.37 7.32
CA LEU A 104 13.20 14.42 6.31
C LEU A 104 14.61 13.90 6.62
N ILE A 105 15.53 14.78 6.99
CA ILE A 105 16.94 14.43 7.18
C ILE A 105 17.12 13.48 8.40
N PRO A 106 16.63 13.82 9.60
CA PRO A 106 16.75 12.92 10.75
C PRO A 106 16.08 11.56 10.54
N VAL A 107 14.86 11.51 9.98
CA VAL A 107 14.16 10.23 9.83
C VAL A 107 14.86 9.32 8.83
N GLN A 108 15.39 9.83 7.71
CA GLN A 108 16.12 9.02 6.74
C GLN A 108 17.45 8.52 7.29
N TYR A 109 18.18 9.34 8.06
CA TYR A 109 19.39 8.85 8.76
C TYR A 109 19.06 7.78 9.78
N LEU A 110 18.00 7.95 10.58
CA LEU A 110 17.57 6.93 11.54
C LEU A 110 17.17 5.63 10.85
N ILE A 111 16.45 5.68 9.72
CA ILE A 111 16.14 4.49 8.92
C ILE A 111 17.44 3.81 8.48
N GLY A 112 18.41 4.56 7.93
CA GLY A 112 19.68 4.01 7.48
C GLY A 112 20.49 3.35 8.61
N LEU A 113 20.56 4.00 9.77
CA LEU A 113 21.26 3.48 10.96
C LEU A 113 20.57 2.22 11.51
N ILE A 114 19.24 2.20 11.57
CA ILE A 114 18.49 1.03 12.04
C ILE A 114 18.66 -0.13 11.06
N LEU A 115 18.70 0.12 9.74
CA LEU A 115 18.97 -0.93 8.75
C LEU A 115 20.37 -1.53 8.91
N ILE A 116 21.40 -0.70 9.15
CA ILE A 116 22.77 -1.17 9.44
C ILE A 116 22.81 -1.98 10.73
N TYR A 117 22.17 -1.48 11.80
CA TYR A 117 22.07 -2.20 13.06
C TYR A 117 21.36 -3.55 12.88
N THR A 118 20.25 -3.56 12.16
CA THR A 118 19.48 -4.78 11.88
C THR A 118 20.30 -5.76 11.06
N ALA A 119 21.10 -5.29 10.09
CA ALA A 119 22.01 -6.13 9.33
C ALA A 119 23.03 -6.85 10.24
N SER A 120 23.56 -6.17 11.26
CA SER A 120 24.55 -6.79 12.17
C SER A 120 24.00 -7.92 13.02
N ASP A 121 22.69 -7.94 13.28
CA ASP A 121 22.02 -8.94 14.14
C ASP A 121 21.04 -9.85 13.36
N ILE A 122 20.98 -9.73 12.03
CA ILE A 122 19.95 -10.40 11.23
C ILE A 122 20.07 -11.92 11.28
N ASP A 123 21.28 -12.46 11.40
CA ASP A 123 21.51 -13.91 11.45
C ASP A 123 20.98 -14.51 12.76
N ASN A 124 20.98 -13.72 13.85
CA ASN A 124 20.34 -14.09 15.10
C ASN A 124 18.81 -13.94 15.03
N LEU A 125 18.32 -12.92 14.30
CA LEU A 125 16.89 -12.63 14.16
C LEU A 125 16.18 -13.62 13.23
N LEU A 126 16.83 -14.00 12.13
CA LEU A 126 16.38 -14.96 11.12
C LEU A 126 17.42 -16.07 10.93
N PRO A 127 17.62 -16.95 11.93
CA PRO A 127 18.57 -18.03 11.80
C PRO A 127 18.17 -18.99 10.67
N GLU A 128 19.18 -19.55 10.01
CA GLU A 128 18.97 -20.59 8.99
C GLU A 128 18.31 -21.83 9.60
N THR A 129 18.73 -22.18 10.82
CA THR A 129 18.21 -23.29 11.62
C THR A 129 17.66 -22.77 12.95
N GLY A 130 16.37 -22.99 13.23
CA GLY A 130 15.72 -22.56 14.48
C GLY A 130 14.45 -21.73 14.27
N LYS A 131 13.91 -21.19 15.36
CA LYS A 131 12.75 -20.29 15.32
C LYS A 131 13.23 -18.83 15.27
N PRO A 132 12.78 -18.01 14.30
CA PRO A 132 13.09 -16.58 14.26
C PRO A 132 12.57 -15.82 15.48
N ASP A 133 13.26 -14.76 15.90
CA ASP A 133 12.74 -13.82 16.91
C ASP A 133 11.81 -12.80 16.24
N ILE A 134 10.56 -13.23 16.04
CA ILE A 134 9.54 -12.42 15.39
C ILE A 134 9.22 -11.14 16.18
N VAL A 135 9.32 -11.17 17.52
CA VAL A 135 8.97 -10.01 18.35
C VAL A 135 9.99 -8.91 18.17
N LYS A 136 11.29 -9.22 18.26
CA LYS A 136 12.35 -8.24 18.04
C LYS A 136 12.32 -7.70 16.61
N LEU A 137 12.10 -8.57 15.63
CA LEU A 137 11.96 -8.18 14.22
C LEU A 137 10.76 -7.24 14.01
N MET A 138 9.62 -7.54 14.63
CA MET A 138 8.42 -6.70 14.59
C MET A 138 8.68 -5.31 15.17
N TYR A 139 9.35 -5.19 16.32
CA TYR A 139 9.68 -3.88 16.89
C TYR A 139 10.61 -3.05 16.00
N ILE A 140 11.64 -3.68 15.43
CA ILE A 140 12.58 -3.02 14.51
C ILE A 140 11.83 -2.46 13.29
N PHE A 141 11.06 -3.31 12.61
CA PHE A 141 10.34 -2.89 11.41
C PHE A 141 9.17 -1.96 11.71
N LEU A 142 8.57 -2.03 12.91
CA LEU A 142 7.56 -1.07 13.35
C LEU A 142 8.18 0.33 13.47
N ILE A 143 9.36 0.46 14.08
CA ILE A 143 10.09 1.73 14.18
C ILE A 143 10.46 2.25 12.78
N ILE A 144 11.00 1.39 11.91
CA ILE A 144 11.31 1.75 10.51
C ILE A 144 10.05 2.28 9.81
N ASN A 145 8.90 1.62 9.96
CA ASN A 145 7.65 2.05 9.33
C ASN A 145 7.08 3.35 9.93
N ILE A 146 7.26 3.62 11.23
CA ILE A 146 6.91 4.92 11.83
C ILE A 146 7.77 6.04 11.22
N LEU A 147 9.08 5.80 11.07
CA LEU A 147 9.99 6.76 10.44
C LEU A 147 9.65 6.96 8.95
N ALA A 148 9.37 5.88 8.22
CA ALA A 148 8.98 5.94 6.80
C ALA A 148 7.64 6.66 6.61
N ALA A 149 6.67 6.46 7.50
CA ALA A 149 5.41 7.20 7.49
C ALA A 149 5.62 8.69 7.83
N THR A 150 6.59 9.02 8.67
CA THR A 150 6.96 10.42 8.96
C THR A 150 7.68 11.07 7.76
N GLN A 151 8.51 10.30 7.05
CA GLN A 151 9.12 10.73 5.79
C GLN A 151 8.03 11.01 4.74
N ASP A 152 7.04 10.14 4.58
CA ASP A 152 5.91 10.32 3.67
C ASP A 152 5.20 11.65 3.92
N ILE A 153 4.83 11.94 5.18
CA ILE A 153 4.19 13.21 5.58
C ILE A 153 5.06 14.41 5.14
N ALA A 154 6.37 14.34 5.38
CA ALA A 154 7.29 15.41 5.05
C ALA A 154 7.44 15.60 3.53
N VAL A 155 7.56 14.51 2.76
CA VAL A 155 7.73 14.54 1.31
C VAL A 155 6.45 15.00 0.61
N ASP A 156 5.27 14.54 1.04
CA ASP A 156 3.99 14.96 0.47
C ASP A 156 3.77 16.47 0.62
N GLY A 157 4.07 17.05 1.79
CA GLY A 157 4.00 18.50 1.95
C GLY A 157 5.14 19.26 1.26
N TRP A 158 6.28 18.60 1.00
CA TRP A 158 7.35 19.22 0.23
C TRP A 158 7.03 19.26 -1.26
N ALA A 159 6.37 18.23 -1.79
CA ALA A 159 5.98 18.15 -3.20
C ALA A 159 5.12 19.34 -3.64
N LEU A 160 4.22 19.81 -2.76
CA LEU A 160 3.36 20.99 -2.98
C LEU A 160 4.14 22.31 -3.13
N THR A 161 5.34 22.40 -2.57
CA THR A 161 6.17 23.62 -2.58
C THR A 161 7.38 23.51 -3.51
N MET A 162 7.75 22.28 -3.92
CA MET A 162 8.92 22.04 -4.75
C MET A 162 8.62 22.18 -6.25
N LEU A 163 7.41 21.80 -6.69
CA LEU A 163 6.96 21.96 -8.07
C LEU A 163 6.28 23.31 -8.27
N LYS A 164 6.33 23.85 -9.50
CA LYS A 164 5.51 25.03 -9.84
C LYS A 164 4.03 24.72 -9.65
N ARG A 165 3.22 25.71 -9.26
CA ARG A 165 1.77 25.56 -8.98
C ARG A 165 1.02 24.82 -10.10
N ASN A 166 1.35 25.09 -11.36
CA ASN A 166 0.76 24.41 -12.54
C ASN A 166 1.16 22.94 -12.66
N ASN A 167 2.35 22.57 -12.17
CA ASN A 167 2.92 21.24 -12.26
C ASN A 167 2.71 20.40 -10.99
N VAL A 168 2.07 20.92 -9.94
CA VAL A 168 1.83 20.21 -8.68
C VAL A 168 1.08 18.88 -8.89
N GLY A 169 0.27 18.75 -9.95
CA GLY A 169 -0.36 17.48 -10.30
C GLY A 169 0.64 16.34 -10.60
N TYR A 170 1.85 16.64 -11.08
CA TYR A 170 2.92 15.64 -11.29
C TYR A 170 3.49 15.08 -9.97
N ALA A 171 3.22 15.71 -8.82
CA ALA A 171 3.55 15.14 -7.52
C ALA A 171 2.92 13.76 -7.33
N SER A 172 1.68 13.58 -7.81
CA SER A 172 0.97 12.28 -7.76
C SER A 172 1.67 11.19 -8.57
N THR A 173 2.21 11.54 -9.74
CA THR A 173 3.00 10.63 -10.56
C THR A 173 4.28 10.25 -9.85
N CYS A 174 5.00 11.21 -9.26
CA CYS A 174 6.21 10.94 -8.49
C CYS A 174 5.93 10.04 -7.29
N ASN A 175 4.83 10.30 -6.57
CA ASN A 175 4.39 9.52 -5.42
C ASN A 175 4.07 8.07 -5.83
N ALA A 176 3.16 7.89 -6.79
CA ALA A 176 2.70 6.56 -7.19
C ALA A 176 3.83 5.72 -7.83
N SER A 177 4.59 6.30 -8.78
CA SER A 177 5.68 5.58 -9.44
C SER A 177 6.86 5.36 -8.51
N GLY A 178 7.28 6.39 -7.76
CA GLY A 178 8.43 6.31 -6.85
C GLY A 178 8.21 5.27 -5.76
N GLN A 179 7.08 5.30 -5.05
CA GLN A 179 6.79 4.30 -4.03
C GLN A 179 6.75 2.88 -4.60
N THR A 180 6.16 2.71 -5.79
CA THR A 180 6.08 1.39 -6.45
C THR A 180 7.48 0.89 -6.84
N ILE A 181 8.31 1.74 -7.46
CA ILE A 181 9.71 1.41 -7.79
C ILE A 181 10.48 1.02 -6.54
N GLY A 182 10.38 1.83 -5.48
CA GLY A 182 11.06 1.56 -4.22
C GLY A 182 10.64 0.23 -3.60
N SER A 183 9.33 -0.03 -3.54
CA SER A 183 8.78 -1.27 -2.98
C SER A 183 9.18 -2.50 -3.81
N MET A 184 9.14 -2.39 -5.13
CA MET A 184 9.59 -3.45 -6.04
C MET A 184 11.08 -3.74 -5.86
N ILE A 185 11.93 -2.71 -5.86
CA ILE A 185 13.38 -2.89 -5.66
C ILE A 185 13.64 -3.52 -4.28
N GLY A 186 13.02 -2.98 -3.22
CA GLY A 186 13.16 -3.50 -1.87
C GLY A 186 12.72 -4.97 -1.74
N SER A 187 11.64 -5.35 -2.41
CA SER A 187 11.10 -6.72 -2.34
C SER A 187 11.82 -7.71 -3.25
N MET A 188 11.95 -7.37 -4.54
CA MET A 188 12.53 -8.25 -5.56
C MET A 188 14.01 -8.52 -5.30
N VAL A 189 14.79 -7.48 -4.96
CA VAL A 189 16.22 -7.66 -4.70
C VAL A 189 16.40 -8.56 -3.48
N LEU A 190 15.58 -8.39 -2.44
CA LEU A 190 15.66 -9.25 -1.26
C LEU A 190 15.28 -10.69 -1.59
N ILE A 191 14.12 -10.93 -2.20
CA ILE A 191 13.63 -12.29 -2.45
C ILE A 191 14.52 -13.04 -3.47
N LEU A 192 14.85 -12.41 -4.60
CA LEU A 192 15.54 -13.09 -5.69
C LEU A 192 17.02 -13.35 -5.38
N PHE A 193 17.72 -12.40 -4.76
CA PHE A 193 19.15 -12.55 -4.48
C PHE A 193 19.45 -13.40 -3.24
N THR A 194 18.47 -13.59 -2.35
CA THR A 194 18.58 -14.48 -1.20
C THR A 194 18.09 -15.90 -1.49
N SER A 195 17.30 -16.09 -2.56
CA SER A 195 16.80 -17.40 -2.98
C SER A 195 17.90 -18.24 -3.65
N GLU A 196 18.17 -19.41 -3.06
CA GLU A 196 19.12 -20.38 -3.61
C GLU A 196 18.66 -20.93 -4.97
N GLU A 197 17.39 -21.32 -5.08
CA GLU A 197 16.84 -21.92 -6.30
C GLU A 197 16.92 -20.94 -7.48
N PHE A 198 16.55 -19.68 -7.26
CA PHE A 198 16.63 -18.65 -8.28
C PHE A 198 18.09 -18.38 -8.68
N CYS A 199 18.99 -18.24 -7.70
CA CYS A 199 20.39 -17.97 -7.96
C CYS A 199 21.08 -19.10 -8.71
N ASN A 200 20.85 -20.36 -8.33
CA ASN A 200 21.44 -21.53 -8.98
C ASN A 200 20.88 -21.77 -10.39
N LYS A 201 19.62 -21.40 -10.65
CA LYS A 201 18.97 -21.59 -11.95
C LYS A 201 19.30 -20.47 -12.96
N TYR A 202 19.35 -19.21 -12.52
CA TYR A 202 19.44 -18.07 -13.44
C TYR A 202 20.73 -17.26 -13.34
N LEU A 203 21.43 -17.26 -12.20
CA LEU A 203 22.55 -16.33 -11.95
C LEU A 203 23.91 -17.03 -11.80
N ARG A 204 23.97 -18.26 -11.31
CA ARG A 204 25.21 -19.03 -11.13
C ARG A 204 25.40 -20.04 -12.24
N HIS A 205 26.66 -20.20 -12.66
CA HIS A 205 27.07 -21.29 -13.56
C HIS A 205 27.31 -22.60 -12.81
N THR A 206 27.65 -22.54 -11.51
CA THR A 206 27.87 -23.70 -10.64
C THR A 206 26.94 -23.64 -9.43
N PRO A 207 26.18 -24.70 -9.12
CA PRO A 207 25.26 -24.69 -7.98
C PRO A 207 26.03 -24.58 -6.67
N ALA A 208 25.59 -23.67 -5.81
CA ALA A 208 26.14 -23.47 -4.46
C ALA A 208 24.99 -23.24 -3.46
N ALA A 209 25.25 -23.48 -2.18
CA ALA A 209 24.26 -23.29 -1.12
C ALA A 209 24.00 -21.79 -0.85
N GLY A 210 22.74 -21.44 -0.59
CA GLY A 210 22.33 -20.07 -0.26
C GLY A 210 22.28 -19.09 -1.45
N GLY A 211 21.71 -17.91 -1.21
CA GLY A 211 21.65 -16.82 -2.20
C GLY A 211 23.02 -16.21 -2.53
N ILE A 212 23.10 -15.40 -3.58
CA ILE A 212 24.33 -14.66 -3.96
C ILE A 212 24.66 -13.59 -2.94
N ILE A 213 23.63 -12.93 -2.40
CA ILE A 213 23.77 -11.86 -1.41
C ILE A 213 22.98 -12.27 -0.17
N SER A 214 23.61 -12.24 1.00
CA SER A 214 22.94 -12.47 2.27
C SER A 214 21.99 -11.33 2.61
N VAL A 215 20.94 -11.62 3.39
CA VAL A 215 20.01 -10.59 3.90
C VAL A 215 20.79 -9.50 4.64
N GLN A 216 21.80 -9.89 5.42
CA GLN A 216 22.73 -8.99 6.11
C GLN A 216 23.35 -7.97 5.16
N ASN A 217 24.04 -8.43 4.11
CA ASN A 217 24.75 -7.56 3.19
C ASN A 217 23.79 -6.61 2.47
N LEU A 218 22.60 -7.09 2.11
CA LEU A 218 21.61 -6.27 1.44
C LEU A 218 21.06 -5.15 2.35
N LEU A 219 20.71 -5.46 3.60
CA LEU A 219 20.24 -4.47 4.57
C LEU A 219 21.33 -3.44 4.89
N TYR A 220 22.59 -3.88 5.01
CA TYR A 220 23.73 -3.00 5.22
C TYR A 220 23.93 -2.03 4.05
N CYS A 221 23.90 -2.53 2.81
CA CYS A 221 23.97 -1.73 1.59
C CYS A 221 22.84 -0.69 1.53
N TRP A 222 21.60 -1.09 1.81
CA TRP A 222 20.47 -0.15 1.84
C TRP A 222 20.63 0.92 2.90
N GLY A 223 21.12 0.57 4.09
CA GLY A 223 21.39 1.53 5.15
C GLY A 223 22.43 2.60 4.74
N ILE A 224 23.50 2.19 4.05
CA ILE A 224 24.50 3.12 3.49
C ILE A 224 23.87 4.02 2.41
N ILE A 225 23.07 3.44 1.51
CA ILE A 225 22.39 4.19 0.44
C ILE A 225 21.47 5.27 1.04
N PHE A 226 20.73 4.95 2.10
CA PHE A 226 19.92 5.92 2.83
C PHE A 226 20.77 7.08 3.36
N ILE A 227 21.88 6.78 4.06
CA ILE A 227 22.77 7.80 4.62
C ILE A 227 23.36 8.68 3.50
N LEU A 228 23.83 8.09 2.41
CA LEU A 228 24.43 8.79 1.27
C LEU A 228 23.42 9.72 0.59
N ILE A 229 22.24 9.22 0.24
CA ILE A 229 21.19 10.01 -0.41
C ILE A 229 20.73 11.14 0.52
N THR A 230 20.55 10.85 1.81
CA THR A 230 20.16 11.86 2.81
C THR A 230 21.20 12.98 2.90
N THR A 231 22.49 12.62 2.92
CA THR A 231 23.60 13.58 2.92
C THR A 231 23.57 14.46 1.67
N LEU A 232 23.38 13.84 0.49
CA LEU A 232 23.32 14.53 -0.79
C LEU A 232 22.14 15.52 -0.85
N VAL A 233 20.94 15.09 -0.42
CA VAL A 233 19.75 15.95 -0.33
C VAL A 233 19.96 17.07 0.70
N GLY A 234 20.62 16.76 1.81
CA GLY A 234 21.03 17.70 2.85
C GLY A 234 21.87 18.85 2.30
N ILE A 235 22.87 18.54 1.46
CA ILE A 235 23.84 19.50 0.93
C ILE A 235 23.29 20.23 -0.32
N LEU A 236 22.76 19.50 -1.31
CA LEU A 236 22.48 20.07 -2.64
C LEU A 236 21.20 20.88 -2.70
N LYS A 237 20.15 20.47 -1.99
CA LYS A 237 18.83 21.10 -2.12
C LYS A 237 18.65 22.12 -1.01
N LYS A 238 18.63 23.42 -1.26
CA LYS A 238 18.21 24.38 -0.22
C LYS A 238 16.69 24.54 -0.18
N GLU A 239 16.11 24.57 1.01
CA GLU A 239 14.70 24.93 1.19
C GLU A 239 14.58 26.45 1.18
N LYS A 240 13.70 27.01 0.36
CA LYS A 240 13.42 28.44 0.40
C LYS A 240 12.67 28.72 1.70
N ASN A 241 13.24 29.58 2.55
CA ASN A 241 12.49 30.12 3.68
C ASN A 241 11.38 30.97 3.10
N ILE A 242 10.14 30.46 3.12
CA ILE A 242 8.97 31.31 2.99
C ILE A 242 8.90 32.07 4.31
N SER A 243 9.68 33.14 4.42
CA SER A 243 9.46 34.18 5.40
C SER A 243 8.08 34.74 5.07
N PHE A 244 7.08 34.32 5.83
CA PHE A 244 5.80 35.00 5.82
C PHE A 244 6.08 36.46 6.19
N GLU A 245 5.88 37.35 5.23
CA GLU A 245 5.68 38.77 5.49
C GLU A 245 4.52 38.87 6.50
N ASP A 246 4.74 39.71 7.51
CA ASP A 246 3.81 40.10 8.58
C ASP A 246 3.34 39.05 9.61
N GLY A 247 4.07 39.02 10.74
CA GLY A 247 3.43 39.03 12.07
C GLY A 247 2.72 37.77 12.58
N GLN A 248 2.70 36.65 11.87
CA GLN A 248 2.07 35.43 12.40
C GLN A 248 2.97 34.68 13.39
N GLU A 249 2.43 34.52 14.61
CA GLU A 249 2.99 33.76 15.73
C GLU A 249 3.46 32.37 15.28
N LYS A 250 4.47 31.83 15.97
CA LYS A 250 4.87 30.42 15.82
C LYS A 250 3.60 29.56 15.87
N ILE A 251 3.26 28.92 14.76
CA ILE A 251 2.10 28.05 14.67
C ILE A 251 2.24 26.98 15.77
N ASN A 252 1.37 27.07 16.78
CA ASN A 252 1.42 26.18 17.93
C ASN A 252 0.85 24.82 17.53
N VAL A 253 1.37 23.72 18.11
CA VAL A 253 0.94 22.35 17.78
C VAL A 253 -0.59 22.20 17.93
N ALA A 254 -1.13 22.72 19.05
CA ALA A 254 -2.56 22.71 19.30
C ALA A 254 -3.37 23.46 18.24
N HIS A 255 -2.83 24.56 17.69
CA HIS A 255 -3.49 25.33 16.64
C HIS A 255 -3.59 24.52 15.33
N ASN A 256 -2.56 23.74 14.98
CA ASN A 256 -2.64 22.85 13.80
C ASN A 256 -3.69 21.75 13.95
N TYR A 257 -3.85 21.16 15.15
CA TYR A 257 -4.93 20.20 15.39
C TYR A 257 -6.32 20.87 15.33
N LEU A 258 -6.46 22.09 15.85
CA LEU A 258 -7.71 22.85 15.73
C LEU A 258 -8.02 23.19 14.28
N LEU A 259 -7.01 23.56 13.50
CA LEU A 259 -7.18 23.87 12.09
C LEU A 259 -7.54 22.61 11.28
N LEU A 260 -6.94 21.47 11.58
CA LEU A 260 -7.37 20.17 11.02
C LEU A 260 -8.86 19.91 11.33
N TRP A 261 -9.30 20.19 12.56
CA TRP A 261 -10.71 20.08 12.94
C TRP A 261 -11.62 21.07 12.19
N ASP A 262 -11.14 22.27 11.90
CA ASP A 262 -11.90 23.25 11.12
C ASP A 262 -11.97 22.89 9.63
N ILE A 263 -10.91 22.31 9.04
CA ILE A 263 -10.94 21.74 7.69
C ILE A 263 -12.03 20.65 7.59
N LEU A 264 -12.15 19.80 8.61
CA LEU A 264 -13.20 18.77 8.69
C LEU A 264 -14.62 19.35 8.77
N LYS A 265 -14.79 20.61 9.20
CA LYS A 265 -16.09 21.29 9.22
C LYS A 265 -16.48 21.87 7.87
N LEU A 266 -15.55 22.04 6.94
CA LEU A 266 -15.84 22.63 5.63
C LEU A 266 -16.85 21.74 4.88
N PRO A 267 -17.95 22.32 4.36
CA PRO A 267 -19.00 21.54 3.71
C PRO A 267 -18.48 20.78 2.49
N ASN A 268 -17.59 21.41 1.72
CA ASN A 268 -16.97 20.79 0.54
C ASN A 268 -16.09 19.60 0.90
N VAL A 269 -15.35 19.66 2.02
CA VAL A 269 -14.50 18.54 2.49
C VAL A 269 -15.35 17.38 2.98
N ARG A 270 -16.47 17.66 3.67
CA ARG A 270 -17.43 16.63 4.11
C ARG A 270 -18.09 15.91 2.94
N ILE A 271 -18.54 16.67 1.93
CA ILE A 271 -19.11 16.09 0.70
C ILE A 271 -18.05 15.25 -0.02
N LEU A 272 -16.83 15.74 -0.13
CA LEU A 272 -15.72 15.01 -0.75
C LEU A 272 -15.41 13.71 0.01
N ALA A 273 -15.35 13.75 1.34
CA ALA A 273 -15.12 12.58 2.18
C ALA A 273 -16.24 11.55 1.99
N LEU A 274 -17.51 11.97 1.95
CA LEU A 274 -18.66 11.11 1.70
C LEU A 274 -18.58 10.43 0.32
N ILE A 275 -18.21 11.19 -0.72
CA ILE A 275 -17.99 10.66 -2.08
C ILE A 275 -16.90 9.59 -2.06
N PHE A 276 -15.75 9.84 -1.43
CA PHE A 276 -14.67 8.85 -1.41
C PHE A 276 -15.05 7.59 -0.64
N ILE A 277 -15.62 7.75 0.57
CA ILE A 277 -16.08 6.66 1.42
C ILE A 277 -17.05 5.76 0.66
N THR A 278 -18.03 6.33 -0.05
CA THR A 278 -19.05 5.55 -0.77
C THR A 278 -18.58 5.01 -2.13
N SER A 279 -17.71 5.73 -2.86
CA SER A 279 -17.32 5.36 -4.22
C SER A 279 -16.61 4.01 -4.34
N LYS A 280 -16.01 3.51 -3.25
CA LYS A 280 -15.28 2.23 -3.23
C LYS A 280 -16.18 1.01 -3.11
N ILE A 281 -17.43 1.16 -2.66
CA ILE A 281 -18.40 0.06 -2.52
C ILE A 281 -18.58 -0.68 -3.84
N GLY A 282 -18.69 0.06 -4.95
CA GLY A 282 -18.94 -0.52 -6.28
C GLY A 282 -17.84 -1.44 -6.82
N TYR A 283 -16.65 -1.41 -6.24
CA TYR A 283 -15.50 -2.23 -6.68
C TYR A 283 -14.97 -3.15 -5.57
N ALA A 284 -15.53 -3.07 -4.36
CA ALA A 284 -14.99 -3.76 -3.19
C ALA A 284 -14.94 -5.29 -3.36
N VAL A 285 -15.93 -5.85 -4.07
CA VAL A 285 -15.99 -7.28 -4.40
C VAL A 285 -14.86 -7.64 -5.36
N THR A 286 -14.69 -6.88 -6.44
CA THR A 286 -13.65 -7.16 -7.43
C THR A 286 -12.25 -7.05 -6.83
N ASP A 287 -12.00 -6.00 -6.05
CA ASP A 287 -10.67 -5.68 -5.52
C ASP A 287 -10.22 -6.62 -4.37
N ASN A 288 -11.16 -7.26 -3.64
CA ASN A 288 -10.82 -8.02 -2.43
C ASN A 288 -11.38 -9.45 -2.39
N VAL A 289 -12.57 -9.67 -2.95
CA VAL A 289 -13.27 -10.96 -2.88
C VAL A 289 -12.90 -11.85 -4.06
N SER A 290 -12.73 -11.27 -5.25
CA SER A 290 -12.41 -12.04 -6.46
C SER A 290 -11.15 -12.87 -6.31
N THR A 291 -10.06 -12.30 -5.81
CA THR A 291 -8.78 -12.99 -5.62
C THR A 291 -8.94 -14.18 -4.67
N LEU A 292 -9.68 -14.02 -3.57
CA LEU A 292 -9.96 -15.12 -2.64
C LEU A 292 -10.82 -16.22 -3.29
N LYS A 293 -11.87 -15.85 -4.03
CA LYS A 293 -12.74 -16.82 -4.71
C LYS A 293 -12.02 -17.56 -5.84
N LEU A 294 -11.09 -16.92 -6.53
CA LEU A 294 -10.25 -17.57 -7.54
C LEU A 294 -9.32 -18.61 -6.89
N ILE A 295 -8.75 -18.29 -5.73
CA ILE A 295 -7.94 -19.24 -4.94
C ILE A 295 -8.81 -20.42 -4.48
N ASP A 296 -10.00 -20.17 -3.94
CA ASP A 296 -10.94 -21.21 -3.51
C ASP A 296 -11.38 -22.11 -4.67
N ALA A 297 -11.48 -21.54 -5.89
CA ALA A 297 -11.83 -22.26 -7.10
C ALA A 297 -10.66 -23.06 -7.72
N GLY A 298 -9.46 -23.01 -7.13
CA GLY A 298 -8.31 -23.83 -7.51
C GLY A 298 -7.21 -23.10 -8.28
N VAL A 299 -7.28 -21.77 -8.45
CA VAL A 299 -6.16 -21.00 -9.02
C VAL A 299 -4.99 -20.95 -8.04
N SER A 300 -3.77 -21.19 -8.52
CA SER A 300 -2.59 -21.11 -7.67
C SER A 300 -2.38 -19.69 -7.14
N LYS A 301 -2.09 -19.59 -5.84
CA LYS A 301 -1.68 -18.33 -5.20
C LYS A 301 -0.42 -17.75 -5.84
N GLU A 302 0.46 -18.62 -6.35
CA GLU A 302 1.71 -18.25 -7.00
C GLU A 302 1.44 -17.56 -8.34
N ASP A 303 0.49 -18.07 -9.14
CA ASP A 303 0.10 -17.48 -10.43
C ASP A 303 -0.45 -16.06 -10.24
N LEU A 304 -1.34 -15.87 -9.27
CA LEU A 304 -1.91 -14.55 -8.94
C LEU A 304 -0.83 -13.58 -8.44
N SER A 305 0.03 -14.03 -7.53
CA SER A 305 1.14 -13.22 -7.03
C SER A 305 2.13 -12.83 -8.15
N MET A 306 2.33 -13.69 -9.14
CA MET A 306 3.17 -13.39 -10.30
C MET A 306 2.54 -12.29 -11.17
N ILE A 307 1.24 -12.36 -11.42
CA ILE A 307 0.49 -11.33 -12.16
C ILE A 307 0.59 -9.99 -11.44
N ASP A 308 0.32 -9.94 -10.13
CA ASP A 308 0.41 -8.71 -9.31
C ASP A 308 1.82 -8.08 -9.37
N THR A 309 2.85 -8.93 -9.34
CA THR A 309 4.25 -8.50 -9.39
C THR A 309 4.60 -7.87 -10.74
N VAL A 310 4.18 -8.50 -11.85
CA VAL A 310 4.38 -7.95 -13.20
C VAL A 310 3.57 -6.67 -13.38
N MET A 311 2.32 -6.65 -12.92
CA MET A 311 1.45 -5.48 -13.02
C MET A 311 1.95 -4.30 -12.20
N SER A 312 2.62 -4.54 -11.06
CA SER A 312 3.29 -3.48 -10.31
C SER A 312 4.35 -2.77 -11.15
N GLY A 313 5.12 -3.49 -11.97
CA GLY A 313 6.08 -2.91 -12.91
C GLY A 313 5.41 -2.13 -14.04
N VAL A 314 4.31 -2.67 -14.59
CA VAL A 314 3.50 -1.99 -15.62
C VAL A 314 2.88 -0.71 -15.06
N ASN A 315 2.44 -0.72 -13.80
CA ASN A 315 1.86 0.43 -13.11
C ASN A 315 2.84 1.60 -12.98
N VAL A 316 4.15 1.35 -12.87
CA VAL A 316 5.17 2.40 -12.91
C VAL A 316 5.10 3.16 -14.24
N ILE A 317 5.10 2.44 -15.37
CA ILE A 317 5.03 3.03 -16.71
C ILE A 317 3.71 3.82 -16.86
N ILE A 318 2.61 3.23 -16.42
CA ILE A 318 1.28 3.84 -16.45
C ILE A 318 1.25 5.15 -15.67
N SER A 319 1.86 5.24 -14.49
CA SER A 319 1.92 6.49 -13.71
C SER A 319 2.51 7.65 -14.53
N PHE A 320 3.54 7.40 -15.34
CA PHE A 320 4.15 8.42 -16.17
C PHE A 320 3.27 8.83 -17.35
N VAL A 321 2.62 7.86 -18.02
CA VAL A 321 1.69 8.12 -19.13
C VAL A 321 0.49 8.94 -18.64
N ILE A 322 -0.09 8.53 -17.51
CA ILE A 322 -1.28 9.14 -16.93
C ILE A 322 -0.97 10.48 -16.29
N GLY A 323 0.25 10.68 -15.79
CA GLY A 323 0.72 11.94 -15.23
C GLY A 323 0.46 13.15 -16.13
N LYS A 324 0.58 12.98 -17.45
CA LYS A 324 0.27 14.04 -18.43
C LYS A 324 -1.19 14.46 -18.41
N TYR A 325 -2.10 13.52 -18.15
CA TYR A 325 -3.55 13.75 -18.12
C TYR A 325 -4.03 14.21 -16.75
N THR A 326 -3.43 13.72 -15.66
CA THR A 326 -3.79 14.12 -14.28
C THR A 326 -3.19 15.45 -13.87
N SER A 327 -2.09 15.88 -14.51
CA SER A 327 -1.49 17.19 -14.22
C SER A 327 -2.32 18.38 -14.72
N GLY A 328 -3.24 18.14 -15.67
CA GLY A 328 -4.15 19.17 -16.20
C GLY A 328 -5.13 19.74 -15.15
N PRO A 329 -5.96 20.73 -15.54
CA PRO A 329 -6.81 21.47 -14.60
C PRO A 329 -7.90 20.63 -13.92
N LYS A 330 -8.26 19.47 -14.48
CA LYS A 330 -9.41 18.65 -14.05
C LYS A 330 -9.03 17.18 -13.82
N PRO A 331 -8.16 16.86 -12.83
CA PRO A 331 -7.77 15.47 -12.53
C PRO A 331 -8.98 14.57 -12.22
N MET A 332 -9.98 15.10 -11.51
CA MET A 332 -11.18 14.36 -11.15
C MET A 332 -12.05 13.96 -12.35
N SER A 333 -11.92 14.66 -13.49
CA SER A 333 -12.63 14.25 -14.71
C SER A 333 -12.18 12.89 -15.24
N LEU A 334 -10.89 12.56 -15.05
CA LEU A 334 -10.36 11.24 -15.40
C LEU A 334 -10.94 10.17 -14.46
N TYR A 335 -10.98 10.44 -13.16
CA TYR A 335 -11.58 9.56 -12.17
C TYR A 335 -13.04 9.22 -12.52
N LEU A 336 -13.85 10.25 -12.81
CA LEU A 336 -15.27 10.08 -13.16
C LEU A 336 -15.49 9.31 -14.47
N LYS A 337 -14.61 9.47 -15.47
CA LYS A 337 -14.69 8.72 -16.73
C LYS A 337 -14.37 7.23 -16.57
N ILE A 338 -13.58 6.86 -15.56
CA ILE A 338 -13.15 5.47 -15.33
C ILE A 338 -14.16 4.68 -14.51
N ILE A 339 -14.94 5.35 -13.66
CA ILE A 339 -16.03 4.74 -12.88
C ILE A 339 -16.89 3.77 -13.70
N PRO A 340 -17.51 4.18 -14.83
CA PRO A 340 -18.36 3.26 -15.60
C PRO A 340 -17.58 2.06 -16.14
N ALA A 341 -16.34 2.26 -16.59
CA ALA A 341 -15.49 1.18 -17.08
C ALA A 341 -15.19 0.14 -15.98
N ARG A 342 -14.89 0.58 -14.75
CA ARG A 342 -14.69 -0.35 -13.63
C ARG A 342 -15.97 -1.05 -13.19
N LEU A 343 -17.11 -0.37 -13.21
CA LEU A 343 -18.38 -1.00 -12.85
C LEU A 343 -18.76 -2.09 -13.86
N LEU A 344 -18.54 -1.82 -15.15
CA LEU A 344 -18.75 -2.81 -16.22
C LEU A 344 -17.79 -3.99 -16.11
N LEU A 345 -16.55 -3.78 -15.64
CA LEU A 345 -15.56 -4.84 -15.44
C LEU A 345 -15.99 -5.88 -14.38
N ASN A 346 -16.88 -5.54 -13.46
CA ASN A 346 -17.39 -6.48 -12.46
C ASN A 346 -18.17 -7.65 -13.10
N ILE A 347 -18.84 -7.43 -14.24
CA ILE A 347 -19.64 -8.45 -14.95
C ILE A 347 -18.75 -9.59 -15.48
N PRO A 348 -17.70 -9.35 -16.29
CA PRO A 348 -16.82 -10.41 -16.75
C PRO A 348 -16.04 -11.06 -15.60
N PHE A 349 -15.71 -10.35 -14.52
CA PHE A 349 -15.09 -10.97 -13.33
C PHE A 349 -16.03 -11.97 -12.64
N ALA A 350 -17.31 -11.61 -12.46
CA ALA A 350 -18.30 -12.52 -11.90
C ALA A 350 -18.49 -13.76 -12.77
N MET A 351 -18.55 -13.58 -14.11
CA MET A 351 -18.60 -14.70 -15.05
C MET A 351 -17.34 -15.57 -14.96
N LEU A 352 -16.16 -14.97 -14.91
CA LEU A 352 -14.89 -15.70 -14.80
C LEU A 352 -14.87 -16.58 -13.55
N ILE A 353 -15.24 -16.03 -12.39
CA ILE A 353 -15.27 -16.78 -11.11
C ILE A 353 -16.27 -17.93 -11.20
N TYR A 354 -17.46 -17.71 -11.76
CA TYR A 354 -18.48 -18.75 -11.91
C TYR A 354 -18.00 -19.92 -12.79
N TYR A 355 -17.33 -19.64 -13.91
CA TYR A 355 -16.81 -20.68 -14.83
C TYR A 355 -15.43 -21.22 -14.43
N THR A 356 -14.77 -20.68 -13.41
CA THR A 356 -13.43 -21.11 -13.02
C THR A 356 -13.39 -22.60 -12.61
N PRO A 357 -14.28 -23.11 -11.75
CA PRO A 357 -14.26 -24.52 -11.35
C PRO A 357 -14.41 -25.48 -12.54
N THR A 358 -15.23 -25.14 -13.53
CA THR A 358 -15.48 -25.99 -14.71
C THR A 358 -14.33 -25.94 -15.71
N MET A 359 -13.67 -24.79 -15.85
CA MET A 359 -12.55 -24.58 -16.78
C MET A 359 -11.21 -25.14 -16.28
N ILE A 360 -11.01 -25.19 -14.96
CA ILE A 360 -9.80 -25.77 -14.36
C ILE A 360 -9.88 -27.30 -14.29
N SER A 361 -11.09 -27.86 -14.12
CA SER A 361 -11.31 -29.32 -14.02
C SER A 361 -11.47 -30.04 -15.38
N PHE A 362 -11.45 -29.30 -16.49
CA PHE A 362 -11.57 -29.86 -17.83
C PHE A 362 -10.33 -30.73 -18.16
N ASN A 363 -10.50 -32.06 -18.27
CA ASN A 363 -9.53 -33.12 -18.62
C ASN A 363 -8.79 -33.90 -17.50
N GLY A 364 -9.16 -33.82 -16.21
CA GLY A 364 -8.72 -34.82 -15.21
C GLY A 364 -7.20 -34.92 -14.95
N TYR A 365 -6.39 -34.02 -15.51
CA TYR A 365 -4.91 -34.02 -15.41
C TYR A 365 -4.35 -32.66 -14.97
N GLY A 366 -5.14 -31.85 -14.27
CA GLY A 366 -4.68 -30.53 -13.78
C GLY A 366 -4.21 -29.57 -14.88
N LYS A 367 -4.59 -29.82 -16.15
CA LYS A 367 -4.31 -28.93 -17.27
C LYS A 367 -5.54 -28.05 -17.48
N SER A 368 -5.46 -26.83 -16.97
CA SER A 368 -6.45 -25.79 -17.24
C SER A 368 -6.65 -25.60 -18.75
N SER A 369 -7.87 -25.25 -19.17
CA SER A 369 -8.13 -24.83 -20.55
C SER A 369 -7.11 -23.77 -20.98
N ILE A 370 -6.50 -23.95 -22.16
CA ILE A 370 -5.43 -23.06 -22.67
C ILE A 370 -5.86 -21.59 -22.75
N TYR A 371 -7.18 -21.34 -22.81
CA TYR A 371 -7.78 -20.02 -22.88
C TYR A 371 -8.05 -19.36 -21.51
N TYR A 372 -8.08 -20.15 -20.43
CA TYR A 372 -8.44 -19.65 -19.10
C TYR A 372 -7.40 -18.67 -18.55
N TYR A 373 -6.13 -19.08 -18.50
CA TYR A 373 -5.05 -18.25 -17.95
C TYR A 373 -4.82 -16.95 -18.73
N PRO A 374 -4.79 -16.93 -20.08
CA PRO A 374 -4.74 -15.69 -20.83
C PRO A 374 -5.91 -14.73 -20.53
N LEU A 375 -7.12 -15.26 -20.38
CA LEU A 375 -8.30 -14.46 -20.02
C LEU A 375 -8.19 -13.91 -18.58
N LEU A 376 -7.74 -14.72 -17.63
CA LEU A 376 -7.49 -14.32 -16.24
C LEU A 376 -6.46 -13.19 -16.17
N VAL A 377 -5.31 -13.36 -16.85
CA VAL A 377 -4.25 -12.34 -16.92
C VAL A 377 -4.79 -11.06 -17.54
N PHE A 378 -5.56 -11.15 -18.63
CA PHE A 378 -6.13 -9.99 -19.30
C PHE A 378 -7.09 -9.21 -18.39
N LEU A 379 -8.02 -9.89 -17.71
CA LEU A 379 -8.99 -9.25 -16.83
C LEU A 379 -8.33 -8.61 -15.60
N LEU A 380 -7.40 -9.32 -14.93
CA LEU A 380 -6.61 -8.78 -13.82
C LEU A 380 -5.76 -7.58 -14.29
N SER A 381 -5.14 -7.66 -15.46
CA SER A 381 -4.34 -6.56 -16.00
C SER A 381 -5.19 -5.29 -16.18
N ILE A 382 -6.38 -5.40 -16.79
CA ILE A 382 -7.29 -4.25 -16.95
C ILE A 382 -7.70 -3.70 -15.58
N GLU A 383 -8.03 -4.56 -14.62
CA GLU A 383 -8.40 -4.16 -13.26
C GLU A 383 -7.30 -3.32 -12.61
N HIS A 384 -6.06 -3.82 -12.59
CA HIS A 384 -4.91 -3.10 -12.04
C HIS A 384 -4.68 -1.75 -12.72
N ILE A 385 -4.78 -1.69 -14.06
CA ILE A 385 -4.61 -0.45 -14.83
C ILE A 385 -5.65 0.59 -14.41
N LEU A 386 -6.93 0.20 -14.35
CA LEU A 386 -8.03 1.11 -13.99
C LEU A 386 -7.94 1.55 -12.53
N MET A 387 -7.62 0.62 -11.62
CA MET A 387 -7.42 0.90 -10.19
C MET A 387 -6.28 1.91 -9.98
N HIS A 388 -5.14 1.65 -10.60
CA HIS A 388 -3.96 2.50 -10.49
C HIS A 388 -4.19 3.89 -11.08
N THR A 389 -4.90 3.97 -12.21
CA THR A 389 -5.27 5.24 -12.81
C THR A 389 -6.13 6.08 -11.86
N MET A 390 -7.15 5.48 -11.25
CA MET A 390 -8.00 6.17 -10.28
C MET A 390 -7.19 6.65 -9.07
N PHE A 391 -6.26 5.83 -8.57
CA PHE A 391 -5.37 6.20 -7.47
C PHE A 391 -4.52 7.43 -7.79
N VAL A 392 -3.85 7.45 -8.96
CA VAL A 392 -3.04 8.60 -9.40
C VAL A 392 -3.91 9.85 -9.58
N ALA A 393 -5.12 9.72 -10.14
CA ALA A 393 -6.04 10.84 -10.32
C ALA A 393 -6.51 11.44 -8.98
N THR A 394 -6.79 10.59 -7.99
CA THR A 394 -7.14 11.01 -6.63
C THR A 394 -6.00 11.76 -5.95
N LEU A 395 -4.77 11.23 -6.01
CA LEU A 395 -3.58 11.90 -5.46
C LEU A 395 -3.29 13.24 -6.16
N ALA A 396 -3.49 13.32 -7.48
CA ALA A 396 -3.32 14.56 -8.23
C ALA A 396 -4.32 15.62 -7.81
N PHE A 397 -5.56 15.20 -7.55
CA PHE A 397 -6.61 16.06 -7.03
C PHE A 397 -6.27 16.56 -5.62
N PHE A 398 -5.84 15.69 -4.71
CA PHE A 398 -5.39 16.07 -3.36
C PHE A 398 -4.27 17.10 -3.41
N SER A 399 -3.25 16.83 -4.23
CA SER A 399 -2.12 17.74 -4.39
C SER A 399 -2.54 19.14 -4.85
N ARG A 400 -3.59 19.25 -5.67
CA ARG A 400 -4.10 20.53 -6.18
C ARG A 400 -4.96 21.29 -5.19
N ILE A 401 -5.76 20.61 -4.37
CA ILE A 401 -6.67 21.27 -3.42
C ILE A 401 -6.01 21.56 -2.08
N SER A 402 -4.87 20.95 -1.80
CA SER A 402 -4.17 21.14 -0.53
C SER A 402 -3.43 22.47 -0.47
N ASP A 403 -3.75 23.27 0.55
CA ASP A 403 -3.00 24.48 0.87
C ASP A 403 -1.57 24.13 1.29
N TYR A 404 -0.58 24.68 0.58
CA TYR A 404 0.83 24.46 0.86
C TYR A 404 1.25 24.89 2.27
N ARG A 405 0.54 25.84 2.90
CA ARG A 405 0.80 26.31 4.27
C ARG A 405 0.63 25.20 5.28
N ILE A 406 -0.32 24.29 5.10
CA ILE A 406 -0.58 23.13 5.98
C ILE A 406 -0.58 21.85 5.12
N GLY A 407 0.31 21.85 4.13
CA GLY A 407 0.30 20.90 3.03
C GLY A 407 0.43 19.46 3.46
N SER A 408 1.36 19.14 4.37
CA SER A 408 1.57 17.77 4.83
C SER A 408 0.36 17.22 5.56
N THR A 409 -0.17 17.99 6.53
CA THR A 409 -1.34 17.58 7.32
C THR A 409 -2.57 17.45 6.44
N TYR A 410 -2.82 18.39 5.53
CA TYR A 410 -4.02 18.37 4.71
C TYR A 410 -3.97 17.24 3.66
N MET A 411 -2.82 17.00 3.03
CA MET A 411 -2.61 15.83 2.16
C MET A 411 -2.82 14.52 2.93
N THR A 412 -2.24 14.43 4.13
CA THR A 412 -2.36 13.24 4.98
C THR A 412 -3.82 12.98 5.36
N LEU A 413 -4.59 14.02 5.67
CA LEU A 413 -6.02 13.88 5.97
C LEU A 413 -6.79 13.29 4.79
N LEU A 414 -6.60 13.84 3.59
CA LEU A 414 -7.28 13.38 2.38
C LEU A 414 -6.88 11.94 2.01
N ASN A 415 -5.59 11.61 2.12
CA ASN A 415 -5.09 10.25 1.97
C ASN A 415 -5.73 9.29 2.98
N THR A 416 -5.93 9.74 4.22
CA THR A 416 -6.56 8.93 5.28
C THR A 416 -8.02 8.61 4.94
N PHE A 417 -8.77 9.58 4.39
CA PHE A 417 -10.14 9.32 3.92
C PHE A 417 -10.19 8.31 2.77
N ALA A 418 -9.29 8.44 1.80
CA ALA A 418 -9.20 7.49 0.69
C ALA A 418 -8.83 6.07 1.16
N ASN A 419 -7.90 5.95 2.11
CA ASN A 419 -7.51 4.66 2.69
C ASN A 419 -8.63 4.05 3.53
N LEU A 420 -9.30 4.85 4.35
CA LEU A 420 -10.45 4.39 5.15
C LEU A 420 -11.54 3.86 4.24
N ALA A 421 -11.84 4.56 3.13
CA ALA A 421 -12.81 4.13 2.12
C ALA A 421 -12.54 2.71 1.60
N TYR A 422 -11.27 2.39 1.34
CA TYR A 422 -10.87 1.05 0.92
C TYR A 422 -11.01 0.01 2.05
N MET A 423 -10.52 0.33 3.25
CA MET A 423 -10.52 -0.61 4.38
C MET A 423 -11.93 -1.04 4.81
N TRP A 424 -12.85 -0.08 4.98
CA TRP A 424 -14.20 -0.39 5.45
C TRP A 424 -15.00 -1.15 4.38
N SER A 425 -14.86 -0.77 3.11
CA SER A 425 -15.59 -1.42 2.01
C SER A 425 -15.07 -2.83 1.75
N SER A 426 -13.76 -3.07 1.86
CA SER A 426 -13.16 -4.40 1.84
C SER A 426 -13.69 -5.28 2.98
N THR A 427 -13.68 -4.77 4.22
CA THR A 427 -14.19 -5.50 5.39
C THR A 427 -15.68 -5.83 5.24
N ALA A 428 -16.49 -4.87 4.79
CA ALA A 428 -17.91 -5.07 4.57
C ALA A 428 -18.17 -6.11 3.47
N ALA A 429 -17.46 -6.03 2.34
CA ALA A 429 -17.60 -6.99 1.24
C ALA A 429 -17.25 -8.41 1.68
N LEU A 430 -16.15 -8.61 2.40
CA LEU A 430 -15.75 -9.91 2.95
C LEU A 430 -16.78 -10.47 3.93
N GLY A 431 -17.26 -9.65 4.87
CA GLY A 431 -18.28 -10.07 5.85
C GLY A 431 -19.63 -10.46 5.22
N MET A 432 -19.98 -9.85 4.08
CA MET A 432 -21.22 -10.17 3.36
C MET A 432 -21.15 -11.50 2.59
N ILE A 433 -19.96 -12.05 2.33
CA ILE A 433 -19.82 -13.32 1.58
C ILE A 433 -20.54 -14.46 2.30
N ASP A 434 -20.32 -14.63 3.60
CA ASP A 434 -20.92 -15.74 4.34
C ASP A 434 -22.45 -15.63 4.44
N VAL A 435 -22.97 -14.40 4.50
CA VAL A 435 -24.43 -14.14 4.53
C VAL A 435 -25.08 -14.43 3.18
N LEU A 436 -24.38 -14.12 2.09
CA LEU A 436 -24.90 -14.27 0.72
C LEU A 436 -24.59 -15.63 0.09
N THR A 437 -23.69 -16.43 0.68
CA THR A 437 -23.35 -17.77 0.18
C THR A 437 -24.31 -18.80 0.75
N LEU A 438 -25.25 -19.28 -0.07
CA LEU A 438 -26.09 -20.43 0.28
C LEU A 438 -25.23 -21.70 0.28
N ARG A 439 -25.23 -22.42 1.41
CA ARG A 439 -24.56 -23.71 1.57
C ARG A 439 -25.63 -24.79 1.65
N GLU A 440 -25.72 -25.65 0.64
CA GLU A 440 -26.59 -26.83 0.68
C GLU A 440 -25.77 -28.04 1.13
N CYS A 441 -26.21 -28.68 2.22
CA CYS A 441 -25.69 -29.98 2.65
C CYS A 441 -26.73 -31.05 2.27
N SER A 442 -26.34 -32.03 1.47
CA SER A 442 -27.17 -33.20 1.19
C SER A 442 -27.19 -34.15 2.40
N LEU A 443 -28.38 -34.61 2.80
CA LEU A 443 -28.62 -35.53 3.91
C LEU A 443 -28.88 -36.95 3.39
N ASP A 444 -27.98 -37.48 2.57
CA ASP A 444 -28.09 -38.85 2.08
C ASP A 444 -27.40 -39.84 3.03
N SER A 445 -28.04 -40.99 3.30
CA SER A 445 -27.65 -41.94 4.35
C SER A 445 -26.35 -42.72 4.10
N THR A 446 -25.65 -42.43 2.99
CA THR A 446 -24.29 -42.91 2.66
C THR A 446 -23.19 -41.88 2.96
N ASN A 447 -23.50 -40.88 3.80
CA ASN A 447 -22.65 -39.78 4.30
C ASN A 447 -21.16 -40.14 4.55
N TYR A 448 -20.37 -40.09 3.49
CA TYR A 448 -19.09 -39.39 3.54
C TYR A 448 -19.39 -37.94 3.18
N CYS A 449 -18.99 -36.97 4.02
CA CYS A 449 -19.04 -35.56 3.64
C CYS A 449 -18.10 -35.33 2.45
N PHE A 450 -18.62 -35.48 1.24
CA PHE A 450 -17.99 -35.05 -0.01
C PHE A 450 -18.73 -33.82 -0.52
N THR A 451 -17.98 -32.75 -0.76
CA THR A 451 -18.33 -31.77 -1.80
C THR A 451 -18.54 -32.52 -3.10
N GLN A 452 -19.67 -32.29 -3.78
CA GLN A 452 -20.08 -33.00 -4.99
C GLN A 452 -19.05 -32.79 -6.13
N ILE A 453 -18.02 -33.64 -6.15
CA ILE A 453 -17.15 -33.91 -7.29
C ILE A 453 -17.68 -35.19 -7.89
N ARG A 454 -18.13 -35.13 -9.15
CA ARG A 454 -18.50 -36.32 -9.91
C ARG A 454 -17.22 -37.07 -10.28
N GLU A 455 -16.95 -38.13 -9.50
CA GLU A 455 -16.12 -39.32 -9.75
C GLU A 455 -14.93 -39.22 -10.73
N ASN A 456 -13.75 -38.86 -10.21
CA ASN A 456 -12.68 -39.84 -9.90
C ASN A 456 -11.35 -39.12 -9.59
N HIS A 457 -10.76 -39.50 -8.45
CA HIS A 457 -9.42 -39.17 -7.91
C HIS A 457 -9.23 -37.89 -7.07
N ILE A 458 -9.52 -38.06 -5.77
CA ILE A 458 -8.80 -37.66 -4.54
C ILE A 458 -7.60 -36.70 -4.71
N VAL A 459 -7.74 -35.48 -4.17
CA VAL A 459 -6.67 -34.79 -3.43
C VAL A 459 -7.27 -34.15 -2.17
N LEU A 460 -6.89 -34.70 -1.01
CA LEU A 460 -7.17 -34.15 0.32
C LEU A 460 -6.33 -32.90 0.58
N LYS A 461 -6.95 -31.81 1.05
CA LYS A 461 -6.25 -30.75 1.80
C LYS A 461 -7.04 -30.40 3.08
N LEU A 462 -6.51 -30.90 4.20
CA LEU A 462 -6.89 -30.58 5.57
C LEU A 462 -6.51 -29.14 5.93
N VAL A 463 -7.39 -28.43 6.66
CA VAL A 463 -6.97 -27.42 7.66
C VAL A 463 -7.84 -27.53 8.92
N GLU A 464 -7.20 -28.16 9.92
CA GLU A 464 -7.19 -27.93 11.39
C GLU A 464 -8.42 -27.43 12.17
N LEU A 465 -8.74 -28.20 13.21
CA LEU A 465 -9.14 -27.67 14.53
C LEU A 465 -8.32 -28.38 15.63
N PRO A 466 -7.50 -27.68 16.43
CA PRO A 466 -7.17 -28.12 17.78
C PRO A 466 -8.22 -27.53 18.73
N ILE A 467 -8.85 -28.38 19.55
CA ILE A 467 -9.16 -28.16 20.98
C ILE A 467 -9.91 -29.40 21.47
N LEU A 468 -9.16 -30.26 22.15
CA LEU A 468 -9.68 -31.18 23.15
C LEU A 468 -10.40 -30.37 24.24
N LYS A 469 -11.69 -30.65 24.44
CA LYS A 469 -12.33 -30.47 25.76
C LYS A 469 -13.00 -31.79 26.16
N ILE A 470 -12.30 -32.48 27.05
CA ILE A 470 -12.72 -33.67 27.79
C ILE A 470 -13.91 -33.34 28.71
N LYS A 471 -15.02 -34.07 28.58
CA LYS A 471 -16.02 -34.48 29.61
C LYS A 471 -17.21 -35.12 28.87
N ARG A 472 -17.77 -36.28 29.20
CA ARG A 472 -17.62 -37.23 30.30
C ARG A 472 -18.28 -38.53 29.78
N ARG A 473 -17.59 -39.67 29.84
CA ARG A 473 -18.21 -41.00 29.70
C ARG A 473 -19.19 -41.17 30.86
N GLU A 474 -20.47 -41.38 30.57
CA GLU A 474 -21.34 -42.20 31.42
C GLU A 474 -21.76 -43.40 30.59
N VAL A 475 -21.04 -44.50 30.82
CA VAL A 475 -21.50 -45.85 30.54
C VAL A 475 -22.61 -46.11 31.56
N ASN A 476 -23.85 -46.30 31.12
CA ASN A 476 -24.88 -46.85 31.97
C ASN A 476 -25.34 -48.19 31.40
N ASN A 477 -24.69 -49.25 31.90
CA ASN A 477 -25.22 -50.60 31.91
C ASN A 477 -26.43 -50.61 32.86
N ARG A 478 -27.63 -50.91 32.35
CA ARG A 478 -28.69 -51.56 33.14
C ARG A 478 -29.47 -52.51 32.25
N SER A 479 -29.04 -53.77 32.29
CA SER A 479 -29.92 -54.93 32.25
C SER A 479 -30.73 -55.03 33.55
N THR A 480 -31.88 -55.71 33.46
CA THR A 480 -32.78 -56.34 34.47
C THR A 480 -34.09 -55.64 34.85
N GLU A 481 -35.14 -56.47 34.82
CA GLU A 481 -36.56 -56.33 35.24
C GLU A 481 -37.45 -55.56 34.22
N LYS A 482 -38.40 -56.17 33.52
CA LYS A 482 -39.29 -57.31 33.78
C LYS A 482 -39.76 -57.97 32.48
#